data_AF-A0A7S4B1F4-F1
#
_entry.id   AF-A0A7S4B1F4-F1
#
_cell.length_a   1.000
_cell.length_b   1.000
_cell.length_c   1.000
_cell.angle_alpha   90.00
_cell.angle_beta   90.00
_cell.angle_gamma   90.00
#
_symmetry.space_group_name_H-M   'P 1'
#
loop_
_entity.id
_entity.type
_entity.pdbx_description
1 polymer ?
#
loop_
_entity_poly.entity_id
_entity_poly.type
_entity_poly.pdbx_seq_one_letter_code
_entity_poly.pdbx_strand_id
1 'polypeptide(L)'
;VSGVAGVPSVASTDTRGIEAAARIAQAADEVVVAVGTDGRFAAEWHDADPLHGLSVPEGQLRLLRAVANAAKKPIVLVLMTANPLDISEMLQDLRVGAIV
;
A
#
# COMPACT_ATOMS: atom_id res chain seq x y z
N VAL A 1 3.66 -19.33 4.10
CA VAL A 1 3.51 -17.88 3.88
C VAL A 1 2.06 -17.54 4.11
N SER A 2 1.73 -16.65 5.05
CA SER A 2 0.36 -16.17 5.29
C SER A 2 0.19 -14.79 4.64
N GLY A 3 -0.94 -14.55 3.97
CA GLY A 3 -1.22 -13.28 3.33
C GLY A 3 -2.72 -12.97 3.36
N VAL A 4 -3.06 -11.68 3.24
CA VAL A 4 -4.44 -11.20 3.20
C VAL A 4 -4.51 -9.94 2.33
N ALA A 5 -5.64 -9.75 1.66
CA ALA A 5 -5.94 -8.48 1.01
C ALA A 5 -6.34 -7.45 2.10
N GLY A 6 -5.54 -6.41 2.26
CA GLY A 6 -5.86 -5.31 3.18
C GLY A 6 -7.00 -4.43 2.68
N VAL A 7 -7.00 -4.14 1.37
CA VAL A 7 -8.09 -3.53 0.61
C VAL A 7 -8.37 -4.39 -0.64
N PRO A 8 -9.62 -4.45 -1.13
CA PRO A 8 -9.98 -5.41 -2.20
C PRO A 8 -9.56 -4.99 -3.61
N SER A 9 -9.20 -3.73 -3.83
CA SER A 9 -8.61 -3.26 -5.10
C SER A 9 -7.84 -1.95 -4.91
N VAL A 10 -7.06 -1.55 -5.92
CA VAL A 10 -6.18 -0.38 -5.81
C VAL A 10 -6.90 0.93 -5.47
N ALA A 11 -8.10 1.17 -6.00
CA ALA A 11 -8.88 2.38 -5.70
C ALA A 11 -9.92 2.18 -4.58
N SER A 12 -9.88 1.06 -3.85
CA SER A 12 -10.95 0.72 -2.92
C SER A 12 -10.94 1.59 -1.66
N THR A 13 -12.12 2.04 -1.25
CA THR A 13 -12.38 2.67 0.04
C THR A 13 -12.87 1.67 1.10
N ASP A 14 -13.02 0.38 0.74
CA ASP A 14 -13.40 -0.67 1.68
C ASP A 14 -12.21 -1.11 2.53
N THR A 15 -12.25 -0.72 3.80
CA THR A 15 -11.16 -0.95 4.75
C THR A 15 -11.38 -2.12 5.70
N ARG A 16 -12.37 -2.98 5.45
CA ARG A 16 -12.68 -4.12 6.34
C ARG A 16 -11.54 -5.14 6.46
N GLY A 17 -10.67 -5.24 5.46
CA GLY A 17 -9.50 -6.13 5.46
C GLY A 17 -8.30 -5.62 6.28
N ILE A 18 -8.28 -4.33 6.63
CA ILE A 18 -7.09 -3.70 7.23
C ILE A 18 -6.79 -4.29 8.62
N GLU A 19 -7.80 -4.53 9.44
CA GLU A 19 -7.59 -5.11 10.78
C GLU A 19 -6.97 -6.50 10.70
N ALA A 20 -7.44 -7.33 9.76
CA ALA A 20 -6.88 -8.66 9.53
C ALA A 20 -5.42 -8.58 9.05
N ALA A 21 -5.10 -7.63 8.17
CA ALA A 21 -3.73 -7.39 7.71
C ALA A 21 -2.81 -6.96 8.86
N ALA A 22 -3.26 -6.04 9.71
CA ALA A 22 -2.51 -5.61 10.89
C ALA A 22 -2.25 -6.75 11.87
N ARG A 23 -3.24 -7.63 12.13
CA ARG A 23 -3.07 -8.81 13.00
C ARG A 23 -2.04 -9.79 12.44
N ILE A 24 -2.04 -10.04 11.13
CA ILE A 24 -1.03 -10.89 10.49
C ILE A 24 0.36 -10.25 10.61
N ALA A 25 0.46 -8.94 10.37
CA ALA A 25 1.71 -8.20 10.49
C ALA A 25 2.29 -8.24 11.92
N GLN A 26 1.42 -8.17 12.94
CA GLN A 26 1.82 -8.28 14.34
C GLN A 26 2.40 -9.66 14.71
N ALA A 27 1.92 -10.72 14.05
CA ALA A 27 2.41 -12.08 14.28
C ALA A 27 3.71 -12.39 13.51
N ALA A 28 3.90 -11.77 12.36
CA ALA A 28 5.03 -12.02 11.46
C ALA A 28 6.36 -11.42 11.97
N ASP A 29 7.47 -12.00 11.53
CA ASP A 29 8.82 -11.49 11.83
C ASP A 29 9.30 -10.46 10.81
N GLU A 30 8.85 -10.61 9.56
CA GLU A 30 9.09 -9.71 8.43
C GLU A 30 7.77 -9.49 7.70
N VAL A 31 7.54 -8.27 7.20
CA VAL A 31 6.29 -7.91 6.53
C VAL A 31 6.59 -7.24 5.20
N VAL A 32 5.99 -7.77 4.15
CA VAL A 32 6.00 -7.19 2.81
C VAL A 32 4.59 -6.71 2.50
N VAL A 33 4.45 -5.44 2.12
CA VAL A 33 3.16 -4.86 1.70
C VAL A 33 3.29 -4.40 0.26
N ALA A 34 2.46 -4.99 -0.61
CA ALA A 34 2.38 -4.61 -2.02
C ALA A 34 1.18 -3.69 -2.23
N VAL A 35 1.44 -2.52 -2.79
CA VAL A 35 0.45 -1.47 -3.07
C VAL A 35 0.76 -0.85 -4.44
N GLY A 36 -0.14 -0.02 -4.97
CA GLY A 36 0.13 0.67 -6.23
C GLY A 36 -1.11 0.93 -7.06
N THR A 37 -0.99 0.76 -8.37
CA THR A 37 -2.04 1.06 -9.35
C THR A 37 -2.31 -0.12 -10.28
N ASP A 38 -3.33 0.02 -11.13
CA ASP A 38 -3.59 -0.89 -12.24
C ASP A 38 -3.98 -0.08 -13.49
N GLY A 39 -4.36 -0.76 -14.57
CA GLY A 39 -4.69 -0.12 -15.85
C GLY A 39 -5.85 0.89 -15.81
N ARG A 40 -6.55 1.04 -14.68
CA ARG A 40 -7.54 2.10 -14.47
C ARG A 40 -6.92 3.44 -14.06
N PHE A 41 -5.65 3.45 -13.66
CA PHE A 41 -4.92 4.66 -13.28
C PHE A 41 -4.09 5.22 -14.41
N ALA A 42 -3.50 4.35 -15.23
CA ALA A 42 -2.75 4.70 -16.42
C ALA A 42 -2.71 3.51 -17.38
N ALA A 43 -2.99 3.76 -18.65
CA ALA A 43 -2.92 2.77 -19.72
C ALA A 43 -2.66 3.45 -21.06
N GLU A 44 -2.48 2.66 -22.12
CA GLU A 44 -2.40 3.21 -23.48
C GLU A 44 -3.66 4.04 -23.77
N TRP A 45 -3.49 5.28 -24.24
CA TRP A 45 -4.58 6.24 -24.48
C TRP A 45 -5.37 6.67 -23.23
N HIS A 46 -4.84 6.39 -22.04
CA HIS A 46 -5.43 6.78 -20.76
C HIS A 46 -4.35 7.38 -19.86
N ASP A 47 -4.31 8.72 -19.86
CA ASP A 47 -3.43 9.48 -18.97
C ASP A 47 -3.75 9.21 -17.50
N ALA A 48 -2.87 9.68 -16.61
CA ALA A 48 -3.01 9.50 -15.17
C ALA A 48 -4.42 9.88 -14.67
N ASP A 49 -4.99 9.03 -13.81
CA ASP A 49 -6.34 9.21 -13.26
C ASP A 49 -6.55 10.64 -12.73
N PRO A 50 -7.55 11.40 -13.23
CA PRO A 50 -7.82 12.75 -12.78
C PRO A 50 -8.32 12.83 -11.32
N LEU A 51 -8.85 11.74 -10.76
CA LEU A 51 -9.39 11.72 -9.39
C LEU A 51 -8.30 11.60 -8.33
N HIS A 52 -7.24 10.86 -8.63
CA HIS A 52 -6.16 10.56 -7.67
C HIS A 52 -4.82 11.16 -8.10
N GLY A 53 -4.67 11.55 -9.37
CA GLY A 53 -3.41 12.04 -9.92
C GLY A 53 -2.28 11.03 -9.72
N LEU A 54 -1.25 11.45 -8.99
CA LEU A 54 -0.15 10.58 -8.58
C LEU A 54 -0.24 10.20 -7.09
N SER A 55 -1.30 10.57 -6.38
CA SER A 55 -1.42 10.27 -4.95
C SER A 55 -1.74 8.79 -4.73
N VAL A 56 -1.14 8.21 -3.69
CA VAL A 56 -1.52 6.87 -3.22
C VAL A 56 -2.99 6.91 -2.75
N PRO A 57 -3.86 5.99 -3.21
CA PRO A 57 -5.26 5.97 -2.79
C PRO A 57 -5.41 5.83 -1.26
N GLU A 58 -6.35 6.57 -0.66
CA GLU A 58 -6.51 6.66 0.80
C GLU A 58 -6.68 5.29 1.48
N GLY A 59 -7.38 4.35 0.84
CA GLY A 59 -7.50 2.98 1.36
C GLY A 59 -6.15 2.28 1.52
N GLN A 60 -5.24 2.47 0.56
CA GLN A 60 -3.88 1.93 0.62
C GLN A 60 -3.02 2.68 1.65
N LEU A 61 -3.14 4.00 1.76
CA LEU A 61 -2.46 4.77 2.82
C LEU A 61 -2.87 4.29 4.22
N ARG A 62 -4.17 4.08 4.44
CA ARG A 62 -4.68 3.53 5.72
C ARG A 62 -4.13 2.13 5.98
N LEU A 63 -4.03 1.30 4.95
CA LEU A 63 -3.44 -0.04 5.06
C LEU A 63 -1.96 0.04 5.46
N LEU A 64 -1.17 0.85 4.77
CA LEU A 64 0.25 1.05 5.04
C LEU A 64 0.49 1.51 6.47
N ARG A 65 -0.23 2.56 6.91
CA ARG A 65 -0.14 3.06 8.29
C ARG A 65 -0.48 1.98 9.32
N ALA A 66 -1.57 1.23 9.12
CA ALA A 66 -2.00 0.20 10.06
C ALA A 66 -0.98 -0.96 10.14
N VAL A 67 -0.47 -1.40 9.00
CA VAL A 67 0.50 -2.51 8.93
C VAL A 67 1.86 -2.09 9.48
N ALA A 68 2.37 -0.90 9.11
CA ALA A 68 3.62 -0.36 9.63
C ALA A 68 3.57 -0.16 11.16
N ASN A 69 2.42 0.23 11.70
CA ASN A 69 2.21 0.34 13.15
C ASN A 69 2.19 -1.01 13.87
N ALA A 70 1.68 -2.05 13.23
CA ALA A 70 1.51 -3.36 13.85
C ALA A 70 2.75 -4.25 13.73
N ALA A 71 3.57 -4.05 12.69
CA ALA A 71 4.74 -4.87 12.41
C ALA A 71 5.81 -4.75 13.52
N LYS A 72 6.47 -5.87 13.84
CA LYS A 72 7.55 -5.93 14.83
C LYS A 72 8.85 -5.24 14.35
N LYS A 73 9.01 -5.12 13.03
CA LYS A 73 10.20 -4.60 12.35
C LYS A 73 9.76 -3.68 11.20
N PRO A 74 10.66 -2.81 10.69
CA PRO A 74 10.35 -2.00 9.53
C PRO A 74 9.87 -2.84 8.34
N ILE A 75 8.79 -2.42 7.70
CA ILE A 75 8.17 -3.15 6.60
C ILE A 75 8.94 -2.94 5.31
N VAL A 76 8.78 -3.87 4.37
CA VAL A 76 9.18 -3.70 2.97
C VAL A 76 7.96 -3.27 2.17
N LEU A 77 8.03 -2.09 1.57
CA LEU A 77 7.00 -1.56 0.68
C LEU A 77 7.34 -1.94 -0.76
N VAL A 78 6.43 -2.61 -1.45
CA VAL A 78 6.55 -2.91 -2.89
C VAL A 78 5.55 -2.06 -3.66
N LEU A 79 6.04 -1.28 -4.62
CA LEU A 79 5.23 -0.40 -5.46
C LEU A 79 4.99 -1.05 -6.83
N MET A 80 3.76 -1.49 -7.05
CA MET A 80 3.31 -2.03 -8.32
C MET A 80 2.53 -0.96 -9.08
N THR A 81 3.21 -0.14 -9.87
CA THR A 81 2.58 1.00 -10.56
C THR A 81 3.19 1.26 -11.94
N ALA A 82 2.37 1.72 -12.90
CA ALA A 82 2.82 2.10 -14.23
C ALA A 82 3.24 3.59 -14.33
N ASN A 83 2.77 4.41 -13.39
CA ASN A 83 3.10 5.83 -13.23
C ASN A 83 3.70 6.09 -11.84
N PRO A 84 4.48 7.18 -11.64
CA PRO A 84 4.98 7.52 -10.32
C PRO A 84 3.84 7.71 -9.31
N LEU A 85 4.05 7.30 -8.06
CA LEU A 85 3.16 7.62 -6.95
C LEU A 85 3.87 8.54 -5.95
N ASP A 86 3.14 9.49 -5.39
CA ASP A 86 3.61 10.31 -4.27
C ASP A 86 3.68 9.45 -3.01
N ILE A 87 4.90 9.02 -2.71
CA ILE A 87 5.25 8.20 -1.56
C ILE A 87 6.02 9.00 -0.50
N SER A 88 5.92 10.33 -0.52
CA SER A 88 6.69 11.20 0.37
C SER A 88 6.47 10.86 1.85
N GLU A 89 5.24 10.50 2.23
CA GLU A 89 4.94 10.03 3.59
C GLU A 89 5.72 8.77 3.97
N MET A 90 5.83 7.80 3.05
CA MET A 90 6.50 6.53 3.27
C MET A 90 8.02 6.68 3.29
N LEU A 91 8.56 7.64 2.53
CA LEU A 91 9.98 8.00 2.57
C LEU A 91 10.41 8.63 3.91
N GLN A 92 9.49 9.27 4.62
CA GLN A 92 9.75 9.90 5.92
C GLN A 92 9.44 8.97 7.11
N ASP A 93 8.83 7.82 6.87
CA ASP A 93 8.44 6.87 7.92
C ASP A 93 9.56 5.87 8.21
N LEU A 94 10.19 5.99 9.38
CA LEU A 94 11.24 5.06 9.84
C LEU A 94 10.76 3.61 10.00
N ARG A 95 9.44 3.37 9.99
CA ARG A 95 8.85 2.02 9.98
C ARG A 95 8.83 1.40 8.59
N VAL A 96 9.23 2.12 7.55
CA VAL A 96 9.45 1.59 6.19
C VAL A 96 10.94 1.37 6.01
N GLY A 97 11.39 0.12 6.03
CA GLY A 97 12.80 -0.24 5.97
C GLY A 97 13.35 -0.34 4.55
N ALA A 98 12.50 -0.59 3.57
CA ALA A 98 12.85 -0.65 2.16
C ALA A 98 11.64 -0.32 1.27
N ILE A 99 11.93 0.21 0.09
CA ILE A 99 10.97 0.49 -0.97
C ILE A 99 11.52 -0.14 -2.26
N VAL A 100 10.70 -0.94 -2.95
CA VAL A 100 11.05 -1.66 -4.19
C VAL A 100 10.02 -1.38 -5.27
#